data_AF-A0A5B0PCG2-F1
#
_entry.id   AF-A0A5B0PCG2-F1
#
_cell.length_a   1.000
_cell.length_b   1.000
_cell.length_c   1.000
_cell.angle_alpha   90.00
_cell.angle_beta   90.00
_cell.angle_gamma   90.00
#
_symmetry.space_group_name_H-M   'P 1'
#
loop_
_entity.id
_entity.type
_entity.pdbx_description
1 polymer ?
#
loop_
_entity_poly.entity_id
_entity_poly.type
_entity_poly.pdbx_seq_one_letter_code
_entity_poly.pdbx_strand_id
1 'polypeptide(L)'
;MAKKPGIRRRLMFSGLLTCTLSLFLSAYSTSAFHILLTQGIGYGIGGCALYYSALSHLPEWFDLRQGFANGFVFTGTGLGGLIFPLILNSLLGKYGAKLALQITTVLFAIPIFLAVLFIRPRIPHCRQRQDSLTQSVSSCEKQAVPIQSTAFYLPGLYLPTYIHCLGRRSVAGSALLAILNSGTIFAQLAAGALSDHYSPFLIGLTANLLGAASVLILWGALSHSGIVWLFVFAAVYGSTAGAWTSLYFRVLKHFVCM
;
A
#
# COMPACT_ATOMS: atom_id res chain seq x y z
N MET A 1 5.27 6.98 -20.76
CA MET A 1 4.01 7.34 -21.45
C MET A 1 3.14 8.37 -20.72
N ALA A 2 3.25 8.55 -19.40
CA ALA A 2 2.35 9.41 -18.61
C ALA A 2 2.73 10.91 -18.48
N LYS A 3 3.54 11.50 -19.37
CA LYS A 3 4.04 12.89 -19.17
C LYS A 3 3.17 14.01 -19.79
N LYS A 4 2.19 13.70 -20.67
CA LYS A 4 1.28 14.72 -21.24
C LYS A 4 0.08 14.95 -20.29
N PRO A 5 -0.37 16.20 -20.06
CA PRO A 5 -1.39 16.53 -19.05
C PRO A 5 -2.75 15.90 -19.39
N GLY A 6 -3.12 15.89 -20.67
CA GLY A 6 -4.30 15.17 -21.13
C GLY A 6 -4.20 13.65 -21.03
N ILE A 7 -2.99 13.07 -21.01
CA ILE A 7 -2.80 11.62 -20.87
C ILE A 7 -2.92 11.21 -19.40
N ARG A 8 -2.40 11.98 -18.44
CA ARG A 8 -2.51 11.68 -17.00
C ARG A 8 -3.96 11.69 -16.53
N ARG A 9 -4.73 12.72 -16.91
CA ARG A 9 -6.14 12.79 -16.56
C ARG A 9 -6.95 11.65 -17.20
N ARG A 10 -6.67 11.32 -18.46
CA ARG A 10 -7.26 10.14 -19.13
C ARG A 10 -6.89 8.84 -18.43
N LEU A 11 -5.65 8.70 -17.98
CA LEU A 11 -5.16 7.52 -17.26
C LEU A 11 -5.84 7.35 -15.89
N MET A 12 -6.08 8.45 -15.18
CA MET A 12 -6.84 8.44 -13.93
C MET A 12 -8.30 8.03 -14.15
N PHE A 13 -8.97 8.62 -15.15
CA PHE A 13 -10.34 8.23 -15.48
C PHE A 13 -10.44 6.79 -15.96
N SER A 14 -9.52 6.32 -16.80
CA SER A 14 -9.50 4.92 -17.23
C SER A 14 -9.23 3.99 -16.05
N GLY A 15 -8.28 4.34 -15.16
CA GLY A 15 -7.98 3.55 -13.97
C GLY A 15 -9.19 3.46 -13.02
N LEU A 16 -9.90 4.56 -12.79
CA LEU A 16 -11.13 4.58 -11.99
C LEU A 16 -12.22 3.70 -12.62
N LEU A 17 -12.45 3.81 -13.93
CA LEU A 17 -13.43 2.97 -14.63
C LEU A 17 -13.05 1.49 -14.52
N THR A 18 -11.79 1.14 -14.77
CA THR A 18 -11.32 -0.24 -14.67
C THR A 18 -11.45 -0.78 -13.24
N CYS A 19 -11.07 -0.03 -12.21
CA CYS A 19 -11.22 -0.45 -10.81
C CYS A 19 -12.70 -0.67 -10.44
N THR A 20 -13.56 0.28 -10.80
CA THR A 20 -14.99 0.24 -10.46
C THR A 20 -15.68 -0.92 -11.18
N LEU A 21 -15.42 -1.09 -12.48
CA LEU A 21 -15.95 -2.21 -13.26
C LEU A 21 -15.45 -3.56 -12.73
N SER A 22 -14.18 -3.65 -12.35
CA SER A 22 -13.60 -4.88 -11.81
C SER A 22 -14.24 -5.29 -10.48
N LEU A 23 -14.40 -4.34 -9.55
CA LEU A 23 -15.05 -4.59 -8.26
C LEU A 23 -16.55 -4.89 -8.42
N PHE A 24 -17.22 -4.19 -9.32
CA PHE A 24 -18.64 -4.45 -9.61
C PHE A 24 -18.84 -5.84 -10.23
N LEU A 25 -18.00 -6.21 -11.20
CA LEU A 25 -18.08 -7.52 -11.86
C LEU A 25 -17.74 -8.67 -10.89
N SER A 26 -16.85 -8.41 -9.93
CA SER A 26 -16.54 -9.34 -8.86
C SER A 26 -17.77 -9.72 -8.02
N ALA A 27 -18.73 -8.80 -7.84
CA ALA A 27 -19.96 -9.09 -7.10
C ALA A 27 -20.87 -10.15 -7.77
N TYR A 28 -20.72 -10.38 -9.09
CA TYR A 28 -21.47 -11.39 -9.85
C TYR A 28 -20.68 -12.68 -10.08
N SER A 29 -19.46 -12.74 -9.54
CA SER A 29 -18.56 -13.87 -9.72
C SER A 29 -19.02 -15.08 -8.90
N THR A 30 -19.23 -16.20 -9.57
CA THR A 30 -19.61 -17.49 -8.94
C THR A 30 -18.42 -18.43 -8.70
N SER A 31 -17.25 -18.13 -9.27
CA SER A 31 -16.04 -18.96 -9.17
C SER A 31 -14.87 -18.17 -8.59
N ALA A 32 -14.01 -18.84 -7.82
CA ALA A 32 -12.78 -18.26 -7.30
C ALA A 32 -11.86 -17.75 -8.43
N PHE A 33 -11.86 -18.42 -9.58
CA PHE A 33 -11.09 -17.99 -10.76
C PHE A 33 -11.58 -16.64 -11.31
N HIS A 34 -12.89 -16.44 -11.36
CA HIS A 34 -13.48 -15.17 -11.77
C HIS A 34 -13.18 -14.04 -10.76
N ILE A 35 -13.13 -14.33 -9.46
CA ILE A 35 -12.71 -13.35 -8.44
C ILE A 35 -11.23 -12.98 -8.64
N LEU A 36 -10.36 -13.97 -8.89
CA LEU A 36 -8.94 -13.74 -9.16
C LEU A 36 -8.72 -12.86 -10.39
N LEU A 37 -9.45 -13.11 -11.48
CA LEU A 37 -9.37 -12.30 -12.69
C LEU A 37 -9.84 -10.86 -12.46
N THR A 38 -10.97 -10.70 -11.75
CA THR A 38 -11.57 -9.37 -11.53
C THR A 38 -10.80 -8.57 -10.47
N GLN A 39 -10.62 -9.10 -9.26
CA GLN A 39 -9.96 -8.38 -8.17
C GLN A 39 -8.43 -8.46 -8.20
N GLY A 40 -7.85 -9.55 -8.70
CA GLY A 40 -6.40 -9.67 -8.83
C GLY A 40 -5.89 -8.87 -10.02
N ILE A 41 -6.32 -9.26 -11.22
CA ILE A 41 -5.79 -8.67 -12.47
C ILE A 41 -6.49 -7.36 -12.80
N GLY A 42 -7.82 -7.36 -12.90
CA GLY A 42 -8.60 -6.19 -13.32
C GLY A 42 -8.40 -4.99 -12.40
N TYR A 43 -8.63 -5.18 -11.09
CA TYR A 43 -8.41 -4.13 -10.10
C TYR A 43 -6.93 -3.78 -9.95
N GLY A 44 -6.00 -4.74 -10.10
CA GLY A 44 -4.56 -4.48 -10.09
C GLY A 44 -4.12 -3.51 -11.20
N ILE A 45 -4.60 -3.72 -12.44
CA ILE A 45 -4.28 -2.84 -13.58
C ILE A 45 -4.82 -1.42 -13.35
N GLY A 46 -6.09 -1.32 -12.94
CA GLY A 46 -6.71 -0.02 -12.64
C GLY A 46 -6.03 0.69 -11.46
N GLY A 47 -5.70 -0.07 -10.42
CA GLY A 47 -5.06 0.39 -9.20
C GLY A 47 -3.67 0.94 -9.47
N CYS A 48 -2.85 0.24 -10.26
CA CYS A 48 -1.53 0.72 -10.69
C CYS A 48 -1.61 2.04 -11.46
N ALA A 49 -2.59 2.18 -12.38
CA ALA A 49 -2.78 3.40 -13.16
C ALA A 49 -3.16 4.60 -12.27
N LEU A 50 -4.08 4.40 -11.33
CA LEU A 50 -4.50 5.42 -10.35
C LEU A 50 -3.36 5.78 -9.40
N TYR A 51 -2.71 4.78 -8.82
CA TYR A 51 -1.65 4.92 -7.83
C TYR A 51 -0.45 5.69 -8.41
N TYR A 52 0.02 5.29 -9.61
CA TYR A 52 1.09 6.00 -10.31
C TYR A 52 0.72 7.46 -10.60
N SER A 53 -0.51 7.69 -11.07
CA SER A 53 -0.96 9.02 -11.43
C SER A 53 -1.07 9.93 -10.20
N ALA A 54 -1.63 9.44 -9.09
CA ALA A 54 -1.74 10.20 -7.84
C ALA A 54 -0.36 10.59 -7.28
N LEU A 55 0.58 9.65 -7.22
CA LEU A 55 1.91 9.88 -6.64
C LEU A 55 2.77 10.80 -7.51
N SER A 56 2.57 10.78 -8.82
CA SER A 56 3.28 11.69 -9.73
C SER A 56 2.92 13.17 -9.53
N HIS A 57 1.77 13.48 -8.92
CA HIS A 57 1.38 14.87 -8.61
C HIS A 57 1.96 15.37 -7.28
N LEU A 58 2.26 14.48 -6.33
CA LEU A 58 2.76 14.84 -5.01
C LEU A 58 4.02 15.74 -5.03
N PRO A 59 5.09 15.41 -5.80
CA PRO A 59 6.29 16.25 -5.84
C PRO A 59 6.07 17.61 -6.51
N GLU A 60 4.99 17.78 -7.27
CA GLU A 60 4.65 19.08 -7.89
C GLU A 60 4.12 20.08 -6.86
N TRP A 61 3.47 19.57 -5.81
CA TRP A 61 2.83 20.38 -4.78
C TRP A 61 3.75 20.60 -3.56
N PHE A 62 4.55 19.60 -3.20
CA PHE A 62 5.41 19.61 -2.02
C PHE A 62 6.88 19.41 -2.39
N ASP A 63 7.67 20.48 -2.25
CA ASP A 63 9.12 20.44 -2.51
C ASP A 63 9.93 20.21 -1.21
N LEU A 64 9.72 21.08 -0.20
CA LEU A 64 10.44 21.03 1.08
C LEU A 64 9.97 19.93 2.04
N ARG A 65 8.70 19.52 1.98
CA ARG A 65 8.08 18.52 2.90
C ARG A 65 7.54 17.30 2.15
N GLN A 66 8.28 16.86 1.13
CA GLN A 66 7.85 15.77 0.25
C GLN A 66 7.77 14.44 1.00
N GLY A 67 8.65 14.21 1.98
CA GLY A 67 8.66 13.02 2.82
C GLY A 67 7.40 12.91 3.67
N PHE A 68 7.05 13.97 4.39
CA PHE A 68 5.82 14.02 5.18
C PHE A 68 4.56 13.85 4.32
N ALA A 69 4.49 14.49 3.15
CA ALA A 69 3.37 14.36 2.23
C ALA A 69 3.20 12.91 1.74
N ASN A 70 4.28 12.23 1.38
CA ASN A 70 4.25 10.81 1.03
C ASN A 70 3.75 9.97 2.22
N GLY A 71 4.35 10.15 3.40
CA GLY A 71 3.95 9.43 4.62
C GLY A 71 2.46 9.56 4.92
N PHE A 72 1.90 10.76 4.77
CA PHE A 72 0.46 11.00 4.95
C PHE A 72 -0.41 10.25 3.92
N VAL A 73 -0.05 10.27 2.64
CA VAL A 73 -0.76 9.52 1.59
C VAL A 73 -0.71 8.02 1.88
N PHE A 74 0.45 7.51 2.28
CA PHE A 74 0.64 6.10 2.60
C PHE A 74 -0.10 5.66 3.84
N THR A 75 -0.29 6.53 4.83
CA THR A 75 -1.08 6.27 6.05
C THR A 75 -2.50 5.77 5.72
N GLY A 76 -3.05 6.20 4.59
CA GLY A 76 -4.33 5.70 4.08
C GLY A 76 -4.36 4.17 3.86
N THR A 77 -3.22 3.56 3.54
CA THR A 77 -3.11 2.10 3.37
C THR A 77 -3.30 1.35 4.69
N GLY A 78 -2.68 1.82 5.79
CA GLY A 78 -2.86 1.25 7.12
C GLY A 78 -4.27 1.46 7.65
N LEU A 79 -4.84 2.66 7.47
CA LEU A 79 -6.24 2.94 7.84
C LEU A 79 -7.23 2.06 7.07
N GLY A 80 -7.01 1.91 5.75
CA GLY A 80 -7.80 1.01 4.91
C GLY A 80 -7.71 -0.44 5.40
N GLY A 81 -6.51 -0.92 5.70
CA GLY A 81 -6.28 -2.28 6.22
C GLY A 81 -6.96 -2.55 7.56
N LEU A 82 -7.18 -1.52 8.39
CA LEU A 82 -7.86 -1.64 9.69
C LEU A 82 -9.39 -1.55 9.55
N ILE A 83 -9.88 -0.56 8.79
CA ILE A 83 -11.30 -0.23 8.70
C ILE A 83 -12.04 -1.14 7.71
N PHE A 84 -11.43 -1.42 6.55
CA PHE A 84 -12.09 -2.14 5.47
C PHE A 84 -12.53 -3.56 5.85
N PRO A 85 -11.69 -4.40 6.51
CA PRO A 85 -12.11 -5.74 6.90
C PRO A 85 -13.29 -5.74 7.87
N LEU A 86 -13.38 -4.76 8.77
CA LEU A 86 -14.48 -4.63 9.74
C LEU A 86 -15.80 -4.29 9.05
N ILE A 87 -15.76 -3.31 8.13
CA ILE A 87 -16.91 -2.95 7.29
C ILE A 87 -17.33 -4.16 6.46
N LEU A 88 -16.39 -4.77 5.74
CA LEU A 88 -16.68 -5.91 4.87
C LEU A 88 -17.28 -7.08 5.65
N ASN A 89 -16.72 -7.45 6.80
CA ASN A 89 -17.25 -8.53 7.64
C ASN A 89 -18.69 -8.25 8.11
N SER A 90 -18.97 -7.01 8.53
CA SER A 90 -20.31 -6.58 8.95
C SER A 90 -21.31 -6.62 7.79
N LEU A 91 -20.89 -6.23 6.59
CA LEU A 91 -21.74 -6.25 5.40
C LEU A 91 -22.02 -7.68 4.92
N LEU A 92 -21.00 -8.54 4.96
CA LEU A 92 -21.13 -9.95 4.62
C LEU A 92 -22.13 -10.67 5.53
N GLY A 93 -22.09 -10.38 6.84
CA GLY A 93 -23.02 -10.98 7.80
C GLY A 93 -24.48 -10.54 7.65
N LYS A 94 -24.74 -9.31 7.19
CA LYS A 94 -26.10 -8.75 7.08
C LYS A 94 -26.75 -8.91 5.70
N TYR A 95 -25.98 -8.71 4.64
CA TYR A 95 -26.51 -8.57 3.27
C TYR A 95 -26.00 -9.65 2.30
N GLY A 96 -25.11 -10.53 2.75
CA GLY A 96 -24.48 -11.56 1.92
C GLY A 96 -23.40 -11.02 0.97
N ALA A 97 -22.69 -11.94 0.31
CA ALA A 97 -21.49 -11.64 -0.48
C ALA A 97 -21.73 -10.65 -1.62
N LYS A 98 -22.82 -10.83 -2.38
CA LYS A 98 -23.11 -10.01 -3.57
C LYS A 98 -23.37 -8.53 -3.21
N LEU A 99 -24.29 -8.28 -2.28
CA LEU A 99 -24.61 -6.92 -1.86
C LEU A 99 -23.44 -6.27 -1.12
N ALA A 100 -22.70 -7.02 -0.30
CA ALA A 100 -21.51 -6.52 0.37
C ALA A 100 -20.49 -5.96 -0.62
N LEU A 101 -20.17 -6.73 -1.68
CA LEU A 101 -19.21 -6.32 -2.71
C LEU A 101 -19.69 -5.11 -3.53
N GLN A 102 -20.99 -5.03 -3.83
CA GLN A 102 -21.57 -3.87 -4.52
C GLN A 102 -21.46 -2.59 -3.68
N ILE A 103 -21.81 -2.66 -2.39
CA ILE A 103 -21.70 -1.51 -1.49
C ILE A 103 -20.23 -1.09 -1.34
N THR A 104 -19.30 -2.04 -1.22
CA THR A 104 -17.86 -1.71 -1.15
C THR A 104 -17.34 -1.08 -2.44
N THR A 105 -17.87 -1.46 -3.60
CA THR A 105 -17.53 -0.83 -4.88
C THR A 105 -17.89 0.65 -4.86
N VAL A 106 -19.10 0.98 -4.42
CA VAL A 106 -19.55 2.38 -4.29
C VAL A 106 -18.73 3.15 -3.26
N LEU A 107 -18.44 2.51 -2.12
CA LEU A 107 -17.64 3.10 -1.03
C LEU A 107 -16.24 3.52 -1.49
N PHE A 108 -15.60 2.76 -2.38
CA PHE A 108 -14.30 3.12 -2.94
C PHE A 108 -14.41 4.05 -4.17
N ALA A 109 -15.41 3.85 -5.03
CA ALA A 109 -15.54 4.62 -6.26
C ALA A 109 -15.81 6.11 -6.00
N ILE A 110 -16.64 6.45 -5.01
CA ILE A 110 -16.99 7.84 -4.68
C ILE A 110 -15.75 8.68 -4.30
N PRO A 111 -14.96 8.32 -3.27
CA PRO A 111 -13.81 9.13 -2.87
C PRO A 111 -12.74 9.20 -3.96
N ILE A 112 -12.52 8.12 -4.73
CA ILE A 112 -11.57 8.15 -5.86
C ILE A 112 -12.09 9.07 -6.96
N PHE A 113 -13.38 9.03 -7.29
CA PHE A 113 -13.99 9.93 -8.27
C PHE A 113 -13.83 11.40 -7.86
N LEU A 114 -14.13 11.73 -6.59
CA LEU A 114 -13.89 13.07 -6.06
C LEU A 114 -12.42 13.46 -6.17
N ALA A 115 -11.49 12.58 -5.77
CA ALA A 115 -10.06 12.83 -5.87
C ALA A 115 -9.64 13.13 -7.32
N VAL A 116 -10.12 12.37 -8.30
CA VAL A 116 -9.81 12.59 -9.73
C VAL A 116 -10.35 13.92 -10.25
N LEU A 117 -11.47 14.42 -9.70
CA LEU A 117 -12.01 15.74 -10.06
C LEU A 117 -11.20 16.90 -9.47
N PHE A 118 -10.74 16.76 -8.22
CA PHE A 118 -10.03 17.81 -7.49
C PHE A 118 -8.53 17.85 -7.80
N ILE A 119 -7.89 16.73 -8.17
CA ILE A 119 -6.46 16.71 -8.50
C ILE A 119 -6.20 17.55 -9.75
N ARG A 120 -5.50 18.67 -9.57
CA ARG A 120 -5.05 19.55 -10.66
C ARG A 120 -3.51 19.58 -10.71
N PRO A 121 -2.90 19.48 -11.91
CA PRO A 121 -1.48 19.67 -12.07
C PRO A 121 -1.10 21.13 -11.75
N ARG A 122 -0.04 21.34 -10.96
CA ARG A 122 0.39 22.69 -10.52
C ARG A 122 1.36 23.35 -11.51
N ILE A 123 2.21 22.57 -12.16
CA ILE A 123 3.28 23.09 -13.03
C ILE A 123 2.93 22.94 -14.53
N PRO A 124 2.91 24.05 -15.31
CA PRO A 124 2.91 23.99 -16.77
C PRO A 124 4.28 23.55 -17.29
N HIS A 125 4.27 22.81 -18.40
CA HIS A 125 5.30 21.94 -18.97
C HIS A 125 6.73 22.47 -19.25
N CYS A 126 7.13 23.65 -18.79
CA CYS A 126 8.36 24.28 -19.30
C CYS A 126 9.70 23.90 -18.62
N ARG A 127 9.75 22.96 -17.67
CA ARG A 127 11.07 22.55 -17.11
C ARG A 127 11.14 21.12 -16.57
N GLN A 128 10.46 20.16 -17.18
CA GLN A 128 10.89 18.77 -17.02
C GLN A 128 11.99 18.52 -18.06
N ARG A 129 13.23 18.78 -17.63
CA ARG A 129 14.44 18.33 -18.30
C ARG A 129 14.19 16.92 -18.84
N GLN A 130 14.42 16.74 -20.14
CA GLN A 130 14.50 15.45 -20.80
C GLN A 130 15.70 14.66 -20.26
N ASP A 131 15.75 14.42 -18.95
CA ASP A 131 16.58 13.35 -18.44
C ASP A 131 15.76 12.09 -18.68
N SER A 132 15.98 11.54 -19.87
CA SER A 132 16.06 10.11 -20.13
C SER A 132 15.81 9.28 -18.86
N LEU A 133 14.55 8.88 -18.64
CA LEU A 133 14.22 7.74 -17.75
C LEU A 133 14.69 6.39 -18.34
N THR A 134 15.54 6.44 -19.37
CA THR A 134 16.49 5.40 -19.75
C THR A 134 17.82 5.52 -19.01
N GLN A 135 17.94 6.37 -17.98
CA GLN A 135 19.00 6.23 -16.99
C GLN A 135 18.82 4.87 -16.31
N SER A 136 19.90 4.10 -16.37
CA SER A 136 20.00 2.69 -16.02
C SER A 136 19.61 2.47 -14.56
N VAL A 137 18.31 2.25 -14.29
CA VAL A 137 17.91 1.55 -13.06
C VAL A 137 18.66 0.24 -13.11
N SER A 138 19.54 0.02 -12.14
CA SER A 138 20.44 -1.13 -12.16
C SER A 138 19.61 -2.41 -12.29
N SER A 139 20.13 -3.42 -12.99
CA SER A 139 19.42 -4.71 -13.15
C SER A 139 19.03 -5.30 -11.78
N CYS A 140 19.82 -5.01 -10.74
CA CYS A 140 19.58 -5.39 -9.36
C CYS A 140 18.34 -4.69 -8.74
N GLU A 141 18.19 -3.38 -8.91
CA GLU A 141 17.03 -2.64 -8.36
C GLU A 141 15.70 -3.09 -9.00
N LYS A 142 15.70 -3.42 -10.29
CA LYS A 142 14.50 -3.94 -10.99
C LYS A 142 14.01 -5.25 -10.38
N GLN A 143 14.92 -6.07 -9.82
CA GLN A 143 14.61 -7.34 -9.19
C GLN A 143 14.36 -7.20 -7.67
N ALA A 144 15.05 -6.31 -6.99
CA ALA A 144 14.95 -6.16 -5.53
C ALA A 144 13.59 -5.61 -5.07
N VAL A 145 13.02 -4.65 -5.81
CA VAL A 145 11.72 -4.01 -5.47
C VAL A 145 10.53 -4.98 -5.43
N PRO A 146 10.31 -5.86 -6.43
CA PRO A 146 9.21 -6.83 -6.37
C PRO A 146 9.43 -7.89 -5.29
N ILE A 147 10.68 -8.32 -5.06
CA ILE A 147 11.02 -9.27 -4.00
C ILE A 147 10.67 -8.69 -2.63
N GLN A 148 11.11 -7.46 -2.36
CA GLN A 148 10.83 -6.77 -1.11
C GLN A 148 9.33 -6.51 -0.90
N SER A 149 8.62 -6.11 -1.96
CA SER A 149 7.17 -5.91 -1.90
C SER A 149 6.45 -7.21 -1.53
N THR A 150 6.87 -8.33 -2.12
CA THR A 150 6.31 -9.66 -1.82
C THR A 150 6.60 -10.05 -0.36
N ALA A 151 7.84 -9.85 0.09
CA ALA A 151 8.24 -10.12 1.47
C ALA A 151 7.47 -9.28 2.50
N PHE A 152 7.14 -8.03 2.16
CA PHE A 152 6.39 -7.12 3.04
C PHE A 152 4.96 -7.61 3.32
N TYR A 153 4.25 -8.11 2.31
CA TYR A 153 2.84 -8.52 2.46
C TYR A 153 2.67 -9.89 3.11
N LEU A 154 3.64 -10.80 2.97
CA LEU A 154 3.56 -12.17 3.46
C LEU A 154 3.19 -12.26 4.95
N PRO A 155 3.88 -11.54 5.87
CA PRO A 155 3.53 -11.56 7.28
C PRO A 155 2.08 -11.13 7.54
N GLY A 156 1.62 -10.03 6.93
CA GLY A 156 0.26 -9.53 7.11
C GLY A 156 -0.81 -10.51 6.58
N LEU A 157 -0.54 -11.19 5.47
CA LEU A 157 -1.48 -12.14 4.86
C LEU A 157 -1.59 -13.45 5.63
N TYR A 158 -0.47 -13.99 6.12
CA TYR A 158 -0.44 -15.32 6.74
C TYR A 158 -0.65 -15.31 8.26
N LEU A 159 -0.47 -14.18 8.94
CA LEU A 159 -0.58 -14.10 10.40
C LEU A 159 -1.94 -14.57 10.94
N PRO A 160 -3.10 -14.20 10.35
CA PRO A 160 -4.40 -14.69 10.81
C PRO A 160 -4.56 -16.20 10.59
N THR A 161 -4.12 -16.69 9.44
CA THR A 161 -4.17 -18.12 9.08
C THR A 161 -3.32 -18.95 10.02
N TYR A 162 -2.12 -18.47 10.36
CA TYR A 162 -1.21 -19.14 11.28
C TYR A 162 -1.84 -19.34 12.67
N ILE A 163 -2.52 -18.33 13.19
CA ILE A 163 -3.19 -18.39 14.50
C ILE A 163 -4.39 -19.33 14.48
N HIS A 164 -5.10 -19.35 13.35
CA HIS A 164 -6.19 -20.29 13.13
C HIS A 164 -5.66 -21.74 13.14
N CYS A 165 -4.54 -22.02 12.47
CA CYS A 165 -3.89 -23.34 12.49
C CYS A 165 -3.40 -23.75 13.89
N LEU A 166 -3.04 -22.79 14.74
CA LEU A 166 -2.69 -23.06 16.15
C LEU A 166 -3.91 -23.36 17.04
N GLY A 167 -5.12 -23.46 16.48
CA GLY A 167 -6.35 -23.74 17.22
C GLY A 167 -6.79 -22.59 18.15
N ARG A 168 -6.25 -21.38 17.95
CA ARG A 168 -6.53 -20.22 18.81
C ARG A 168 -7.74 -19.43 18.29
N ARG A 169 -8.40 -18.70 19.20
CA ARG A 169 -9.59 -17.89 18.90
C ARG A 169 -9.33 -16.93 17.73
N SER A 170 -10.26 -16.93 16.76
CA SER A 170 -10.22 -16.04 15.58
C SER A 170 -10.08 -14.55 15.94
N VAL A 171 -10.64 -14.14 17.09
CA VAL A 171 -10.55 -12.77 17.62
C VAL A 171 -9.09 -12.31 17.82
N ALA A 172 -8.18 -13.22 18.16
CA ALA A 172 -6.76 -12.89 18.32
C ALA A 172 -6.09 -12.52 16.99
N GLY A 173 -6.48 -13.16 15.88
CA GLY A 173 -5.95 -12.85 14.55
C GLY A 173 -6.35 -11.45 14.08
N SER A 174 -7.63 -11.07 14.28
CA SER A 174 -8.10 -9.72 13.97
C SER A 174 -7.43 -8.64 14.83
N ALA A 175 -7.23 -8.92 16.13
CA ALA A 175 -6.53 -7.99 17.02
C ALA A 175 -5.06 -7.76 16.61
N LEU A 176 -4.37 -8.82 16.16
CA LEU A 176 -2.99 -8.72 15.70
C LEU A 176 -2.88 -7.94 14.39
N LEU A 177 -3.79 -8.15 13.44
CA LEU A 177 -3.87 -7.32 12.25
C LEU A 177 -4.16 -5.86 12.58
N ALA A 178 -5.02 -5.59 13.56
CA ALA A 178 -5.31 -4.23 13.99
C ALA A 178 -4.07 -3.56 14.59
N ILE A 179 -3.31 -4.25 15.42
CA ILE A 179 -2.05 -3.75 15.99
C ILE A 179 -1.01 -3.50 14.89
N LEU A 180 -0.86 -4.46 13.96
CA LEU A 180 0.06 -4.34 12.84
C LEU A 180 -0.27 -3.13 11.96
N ASN A 181 -1.54 -2.97 11.55
CA ASN A 181 -1.98 -1.83 10.75
C ASN A 181 -1.95 -0.50 11.52
N SER A 182 -2.15 -0.53 12.84
CA SER A 182 -1.95 0.67 13.67
C SER A 182 -0.48 1.08 13.68
N GLY A 183 0.43 0.11 13.85
CA GLY A 183 1.87 0.34 13.77
C GLY A 183 2.29 0.92 12.41
N THR A 184 1.72 0.42 11.29
CA THR A 184 2.08 0.93 9.96
C THR A 184 1.66 2.38 9.74
N ILE A 185 0.53 2.81 10.29
CA ILE A 185 0.09 4.22 10.27
C ILE A 185 1.16 5.10 10.94
N PHE A 186 1.57 4.76 12.16
CA PHE A 186 2.60 5.52 12.88
C PHE A 186 3.95 5.47 12.16
N ALA A 187 4.34 4.31 11.64
CA ALA A 187 5.58 4.11 10.89
C ALA A 187 5.65 4.99 9.64
N GLN A 188 4.55 5.08 8.88
CA GLN A 188 4.49 5.85 7.63
C GLN A 188 4.58 7.35 7.89
N LEU A 189 3.89 7.85 8.92
CA LEU A 189 3.98 9.25 9.35
C LEU A 189 5.38 9.59 9.87
N ALA A 190 5.92 8.76 10.77
CA ALA A 190 7.23 8.99 11.37
C ALA A 190 8.35 8.90 10.33
N ALA A 191 8.37 7.85 9.51
CA ALA A 191 9.37 7.69 8.45
C ALA A 191 9.28 8.81 7.41
N GLY A 192 8.06 9.24 7.05
CA GLY A 192 7.84 10.39 6.19
C GLY A 192 8.47 11.67 6.76
N ALA A 193 8.18 11.99 8.03
CA ALA A 193 8.72 13.17 8.71
C ALA A 193 10.25 13.09 8.90
N LEU A 194 10.78 11.95 9.36
CA LEU A 194 12.22 11.75 9.56
C LEU A 194 12.98 11.82 8.23
N SER A 195 12.37 11.34 7.14
CA SER A 195 13.02 11.41 5.83
C SER A 195 13.31 12.84 5.40
N ASP A 196 12.54 13.83 5.87
CA ASP A 196 12.78 15.21 5.50
C ASP A 196 14.09 15.78 6.09
N HIS A 197 14.61 15.19 7.17
CA HIS A 197 15.83 15.63 7.85
C HIS A 197 17.02 14.67 7.70
N TYR A 198 16.77 13.37 7.55
CA TYR A 198 17.80 12.33 7.49
C TYR A 198 17.83 11.64 6.12
N SER A 199 18.90 10.89 5.84
CA SER A 199 19.04 10.17 4.58
C SER A 199 17.95 9.08 4.44
N PRO A 200 17.07 9.15 3.40
CA PRO A 200 15.98 8.20 3.21
C PRO A 200 16.45 6.75 3.08
N PHE A 201 17.64 6.55 2.51
CA PHE A 201 18.25 5.24 2.34
C PHE A 201 18.59 4.59 3.69
N LEU A 202 19.17 5.34 4.63
CA LEU A 202 19.59 4.80 5.92
C LEU A 202 18.38 4.44 6.78
N ILE A 203 17.33 5.27 6.78
CA ILE A 203 16.05 4.97 7.44
C ILE A 203 15.42 3.71 6.83
N GLY A 204 15.42 3.61 5.49
CA GLY A 204 14.89 2.44 4.81
C GLY A 204 15.65 1.16 5.14
N LEU A 205 16.98 1.20 5.14
CA LEU A 205 17.83 0.05 5.45
C LEU A 205 17.62 -0.43 6.89
N THR A 206 17.66 0.47 7.88
CA THR A 206 17.49 0.10 9.29
C THR A 206 16.09 -0.47 9.55
N ALA A 207 15.05 0.11 8.95
CA ALA A 207 13.68 -0.40 9.06
C ALA A 207 13.51 -1.80 8.45
N ASN A 208 14.12 -2.06 7.29
CA ASN A 208 14.09 -3.38 6.65
C ASN A 208 14.86 -4.42 7.47
N LEU A 209 16.04 -4.09 7.99
CA LEU A 209 16.83 -4.99 8.84
C LEU A 209 16.08 -5.33 10.12
N LEU A 210 15.47 -4.34 10.77
CA LEU A 210 14.69 -4.55 11.98
C LEU A 210 13.41 -5.36 11.69
N GLY A 211 12.75 -5.11 10.56
CA GLY A 211 11.61 -5.91 10.10
C GLY A 211 12.00 -7.37 9.83
N ALA A 212 13.12 -7.61 9.14
CA ALA A 212 13.63 -8.95 8.90
C ALA A 212 13.96 -9.70 10.21
N ALA A 213 14.66 -9.02 11.14
CA ALA A 213 14.95 -9.57 12.46
C ALA A 213 13.67 -9.90 13.24
N SER A 214 12.65 -9.04 13.18
CA SER A 214 11.37 -9.28 13.86
C SER A 214 10.67 -10.53 13.34
N VAL A 215 10.67 -10.78 12.02
CA VAL A 215 10.05 -11.97 11.44
C VAL A 215 10.84 -13.23 11.84
N LEU A 216 12.18 -13.20 11.76
CA LEU A 216 13.00 -14.37 12.07
C LEU A 216 12.99 -14.72 13.57
N ILE A 217 13.10 -13.73 14.44
CA ILE A 217 13.24 -13.93 15.88
C ILE A 217 11.86 -14.06 16.53
N LEU A 218 10.99 -13.05 16.38
CA LEU A 218 9.73 -13.00 17.13
C LEU A 218 8.70 -13.98 16.56
N TRP A 219 8.58 -14.06 15.23
CA TRP A 219 7.70 -15.05 14.60
C TRP A 219 8.41 -16.40 14.48
N GLY A 220 9.58 -16.49 13.88
CA GLY A 220 10.26 -17.78 13.66
C GLY A 220 10.62 -18.51 14.95
N ALA A 221 11.47 -17.90 15.79
CA ALA A 221 12.04 -18.58 16.95
C ALA A 221 11.12 -18.58 18.18
N LEU A 222 10.40 -17.48 18.45
CA LEU A 222 9.69 -17.29 19.72
C LEU A 222 8.19 -17.57 19.68
N SER A 223 7.58 -17.71 18.49
CA SER A 223 6.12 -17.94 18.38
C SER A 223 5.66 -19.23 19.06
N HIS A 224 6.51 -20.25 19.10
CA HIS A 224 6.25 -21.53 19.76
C HIS A 224 6.16 -21.42 21.29
N SER A 225 6.84 -20.44 21.89
CA SER A 225 6.88 -20.25 23.35
C SER A 225 5.63 -19.55 23.91
N GLY A 226 4.83 -18.87 23.07
CA GLY A 226 3.59 -18.24 23.49
C GLY A 226 3.06 -17.18 22.53
N ILE A 227 1.75 -16.96 22.55
CA ILE A 227 1.06 -15.99 21.67
C ILE A 227 1.48 -14.54 21.94
N VAL A 228 1.98 -14.22 23.14
CA VAL A 228 2.47 -12.88 23.48
C VAL A 228 3.54 -12.42 22.49
N TRP A 229 4.40 -13.33 22.04
CA TRP A 229 5.43 -13.02 21.05
C TRP A 229 4.86 -12.64 19.68
N LEU A 230 3.69 -13.15 19.30
CA LEU A 230 2.99 -12.72 18.10
C LEU A 230 2.43 -11.29 18.24
N PHE A 231 2.00 -10.90 19.45
CA PHE A 231 1.59 -9.52 19.74
C PHE A 231 2.76 -8.54 19.70
N VAL A 232 3.89 -8.92 20.29
CA VAL A 232 5.13 -8.14 20.20
C VAL A 232 5.60 -8.06 18.75
N PHE A 233 5.55 -9.16 18.00
CA PHE A 233 5.84 -9.20 16.58
C PHE A 233 4.97 -8.21 15.79
N ALA A 234 3.64 -8.25 15.96
CA ALA A 234 2.73 -7.37 15.23
C ALA A 234 3.02 -5.88 15.50
N ALA A 235 3.36 -5.53 16.74
CA ALA A 235 3.71 -4.15 17.11
C ALA A 235 5.05 -3.71 16.50
N VAL A 236 6.10 -4.54 16.60
CA VAL A 236 7.43 -4.22 16.08
C VAL A 236 7.41 -4.19 14.55
N TYR A 237 6.90 -5.25 13.92
CA TYR A 237 6.82 -5.36 12.47
C TYR A 237 5.93 -4.28 11.87
N GLY A 238 4.78 -3.98 12.47
CA GLY A 238 3.93 -2.87 12.03
C GLY A 238 4.68 -1.53 12.04
N SER A 239 5.45 -1.27 13.10
CA SER A 239 6.22 -0.02 13.26
C SER A 239 7.40 0.12 12.30
N THR A 240 7.93 -0.99 11.76
CA THR A 240 9.09 -0.96 10.86
C THR A 240 8.70 -1.13 9.40
N ALA A 241 7.74 -2.00 9.11
CA ALA A 241 7.43 -2.43 7.75
C ALA A 241 6.83 -1.27 6.92
N GLY A 242 6.06 -0.37 7.55
CA GLY A 242 5.44 0.78 6.86
C GLY A 242 6.43 1.82 6.33
N ALA A 243 7.63 1.89 6.89
CA ALA A 243 8.59 2.96 6.59
C ALA A 243 9.03 2.96 5.11
N TRP A 244 9.33 1.79 4.53
CA TRP A 244 9.87 1.70 3.17
C TRP A 244 8.91 2.25 2.10
N THR A 245 7.62 1.94 2.22
CA THR A 245 6.59 2.38 1.27
C THR A 245 6.55 3.90 1.12
N SER A 246 6.74 4.64 2.22
CA SER A 246 6.74 6.11 2.24
C SER A 246 8.04 6.72 1.68
N LEU A 247 9.15 5.99 1.77
CA LEU A 247 10.49 6.47 1.40
C LEU A 247 10.83 6.23 -0.08
N TYR A 248 10.20 5.24 -0.72
CA TYR A 248 10.55 4.76 -2.06
C TYR A 248 10.67 5.89 -3.11
N PHE A 249 9.71 6.82 -3.15
CA PHE A 249 9.73 7.93 -4.10
C PHE A 249 10.84 8.95 -3.85
N ARG A 250 11.27 9.09 -2.60
CA ARG A 250 12.34 10.01 -2.21
C ARG A 250 13.71 9.43 -2.57
N VAL A 251 13.88 8.12 -2.37
CA VAL A 251 15.06 7.37 -2.80
C VAL A 251 15.23 7.47 -4.32
N LEU A 252 14.16 7.24 -5.09
CA LEU A 252 14.21 7.38 -6.55
C LEU A 252 14.61 8.79 -7.01
N LYS A 253 14.09 9.84 -6.35
CA LYS A 253 14.49 11.24 -6.67
C LYS A 253 15.96 11.49 -6.38
N HIS A 254 16.51 10.89 -5.33
CA HIS A 254 17.92 11.04 -4.97
C HIS A 254 18.86 10.44 -6.02
N PHE A 255 18.53 9.27 -6.57
CA PHE A 255 19.32 8.62 -7.62
C PHE A 255 19.21 9.32 -8.99
N VAL A 256 18.11 10.02 -9.28
CA VAL A 256 17.92 10.75 -10.54
C VAL A 256 18.62 12.12 -10.54
N CYS A 257 18.91 12.69 -9.37
CA CYS A 257 19.56 14.00 -9.23
C CYS A 257 21.08 13.94 -9.01
N MET A 258 21.67 12.75 -8.92
CA MET A 258 23.13 12.54 -9.00
C MET A 258 23.56 12.31 -10.44
#